data_AF-A0A9E5J0Z0-F1
#
_entry.id   AF-A0A9E5J0Z0-F1
#
_cell.length_a   1.000
_cell.length_b   1.000
_cell.length_c   1.000
_cell.angle_alpha   90.00
_cell.angle_beta   90.00
_cell.angle_gamma   90.00
#
_symmetry.space_group_name_H-M   'P 1'
#
loop_
_entity.id
_entity.type
_entity.pdbx_description
1 polymer ?
#
loop_
_entity_poly.entity_id
_entity_poly.type
_entity_poly.pdbx_seq_one_letter_code
_entity_poly.pdbx_strand_id
1 'polypeptide(L)'
;MQRFDEMYSQATATEPGSPVRAHYKAYADWLANQSSSAMLARREEAEMIFRRVGITFAVYGDKDESGSGTERLIPFDLIPRIIPAHEWQSMEKGLVQRVTALNRFIHDVYHDQEIIKAGIIPADQILNNAQFRPEMMGVDVPHQIYAHISGIDIVRAPNAQGEGEYYVLEDNLRVPSGVSYMLEDRKMMMRLFPELFSRHRVAPVAHYPDLLLETLRASSPASSAEPSVVVLTPGMYNSAYFEHAFLAQQMGVELVEGQDLFVK
;
A
#
# COMPACT_ATOMS: atom_id res chain seq x y z
N MET A 1 -20.66 18.60 11.59
CA MET A 1 -19.75 17.89 10.68
C MET A 1 -20.48 16.65 10.20
N GLN A 2 -20.82 16.57 8.91
CA GLN A 2 -21.38 15.32 8.36
C GLN A 2 -20.31 14.23 8.51
N ARG A 3 -20.71 13.04 8.94
CA ARG A 3 -19.85 11.87 9.09
C ARG A 3 -20.30 10.82 8.08
N PHE A 4 -19.37 10.12 7.47
CA PHE A 4 -19.64 8.97 6.61
C PHE A 4 -19.18 7.71 7.32
N ASP A 5 -20.04 6.68 7.34
CA ASP A 5 -19.72 5.35 7.86
C ASP A 5 -19.83 4.33 6.72
N GLU A 6 -18.85 3.42 6.66
CA GLU A 6 -18.74 2.42 5.60
C GLU A 6 -19.77 1.30 5.75
N MET A 7 -20.19 0.97 6.99
CA MET A 7 -21.14 -0.11 7.26
C MET A 7 -22.57 0.41 7.36
N TYR A 8 -22.78 1.49 8.10
CA TYR A 8 -24.10 2.04 8.41
C TYR A 8 -24.44 3.23 7.50
N SER A 9 -25.67 3.27 6.98
CA SER A 9 -26.11 4.37 6.11
C SER A 9 -26.48 5.64 6.89
N GLN A 10 -26.55 5.56 8.22
CA GLN A 10 -26.75 6.69 9.12
C GLN A 10 -25.61 6.74 10.14
N ALA A 11 -24.81 7.81 10.12
CA ALA A 11 -23.56 7.88 10.87
C ALA A 11 -23.72 7.99 12.41
N THR A 12 -24.94 8.17 12.91
CA THR A 12 -25.26 8.15 14.34
C THR A 12 -25.80 6.79 14.81
N ALA A 13 -25.88 5.82 13.90
CA ALA A 13 -26.63 4.59 14.10
C ALA A 13 -25.64 3.44 14.34
N THR A 14 -25.02 3.43 15.53
CA THR A 14 -24.27 2.28 16.06
C THR A 14 -25.17 1.37 16.91
N GLU A 15 -26.48 1.63 16.94
CA GLU A 15 -27.46 0.86 17.71
C GLU A 15 -27.96 -0.37 16.92
N PRO A 16 -28.36 -1.45 17.60
CA PRO A 16 -29.01 -2.61 16.97
C PRO A 16 -30.24 -2.18 16.16
N GLY A 17 -30.30 -2.55 14.88
CA GLY A 17 -31.39 -2.18 13.96
C GLY A 17 -31.10 -1.00 13.02
N SER A 18 -29.91 -0.41 13.13
CA SER A 18 -29.44 0.64 12.22
C SER A 18 -29.36 0.16 10.76
N PRO A 19 -29.75 0.97 9.77
CA PRO A 19 -29.74 0.55 8.38
C PRO A 19 -28.31 0.30 7.87
N VAL A 20 -28.03 -0.95 7.51
CA VAL A 20 -26.73 -1.41 6.98
C VAL A 20 -26.68 -1.24 5.46
N ARG A 21 -25.57 -0.70 4.96
CA ARG A 21 -25.30 -0.57 3.51
C ARG A 21 -25.24 -1.93 2.84
N ALA A 22 -25.73 -2.00 1.60
CA ALA A 22 -25.94 -3.28 0.90
C ALA A 22 -24.69 -4.18 0.86
N HIS A 23 -23.50 -3.63 0.63
CA HIS A 23 -22.26 -4.38 0.53
C HIS A 23 -21.72 -4.90 1.87
N TYR A 24 -22.23 -4.39 3.00
CA TYR A 24 -21.89 -4.88 4.34
C TYR A 24 -22.92 -5.86 4.91
N LYS A 25 -24.13 -6.00 4.33
CA LYS A 25 -25.22 -6.80 4.90
C LYS A 25 -24.80 -8.22 5.29
N ALA A 26 -24.17 -8.95 4.36
CA ALA A 26 -23.74 -10.33 4.62
C ALA A 26 -22.69 -10.43 5.73
N TYR A 27 -21.82 -9.42 5.86
CA TYR A 27 -20.85 -9.33 6.95
C TYR A 27 -21.54 -8.98 8.29
N ALA A 28 -22.44 -8.01 8.29
CA ALA A 28 -23.19 -7.61 9.48
C ALA A 28 -24.04 -8.76 10.04
N ASP A 29 -24.72 -9.52 9.17
CA ASP A 29 -25.48 -10.71 9.56
C ASP A 29 -24.56 -11.78 10.16
N TRP A 30 -23.38 -12.01 9.57
CA TRP A 30 -22.39 -12.93 10.14
C TRP A 30 -21.90 -12.44 11.50
N LEU A 31 -21.57 -11.15 11.64
CA LEU A 31 -21.04 -10.54 12.86
C LEU A 31 -22.06 -10.61 14.00
N ALA A 32 -23.34 -10.34 13.73
CA ALA A 32 -24.42 -10.42 14.71
C ALA A 32 -24.64 -11.83 15.28
N ASN A 33 -24.19 -12.86 14.57
CA ASN A 33 -24.26 -14.25 15.00
C ASN A 33 -23.01 -14.73 15.78
N GLN A 34 -22.01 -13.87 15.97
CA GLN A 34 -20.79 -14.22 16.73
C GLN A 34 -20.96 -13.92 18.21
N SER A 35 -20.47 -14.82 19.07
CA SER A 35 -20.37 -14.52 20.50
C SER A 35 -19.17 -13.60 20.77
N SER A 36 -19.30 -12.72 21.77
CA SER A 36 -18.20 -11.85 22.19
C SER A 36 -16.95 -12.64 22.62
N SER A 37 -17.15 -13.81 23.24
CA SER A 37 -16.05 -14.70 23.62
C SER A 37 -15.31 -15.31 22.43
N ALA A 38 -16.02 -15.69 21.36
CA ALA A 38 -15.41 -16.20 20.14
C ALA A 38 -14.60 -15.10 19.44
N MET A 39 -15.15 -13.88 19.35
CA MET A 39 -14.43 -12.74 18.75
C MET A 39 -13.17 -12.37 19.53
N LEU A 40 -13.22 -12.41 20.87
CA LEU A 40 -12.03 -12.16 21.70
C LEU A 40 -10.96 -13.24 21.48
N ALA A 41 -11.34 -14.51 21.48
CA ALA A 41 -10.41 -15.62 21.23
C ALA A 41 -9.75 -15.51 19.84
N ARG A 42 -10.49 -15.06 18.81
CA ARG A 42 -9.94 -14.80 17.47
C ARG A 42 -8.96 -13.65 17.43
N ARG A 43 -9.20 -12.58 18.21
CA ARG A 43 -8.26 -11.47 18.35
C ARG A 43 -6.96 -11.94 19.00
N GLU A 44 -7.05 -12.69 20.09
CA GLU A 44 -5.86 -13.26 20.77
C GLU A 44 -5.10 -14.23 19.85
N GLU A 45 -5.81 -15.06 19.08
CA GLU A 45 -5.20 -15.93 18.06
C GLU A 45 -4.44 -15.10 17.00
N ALA A 46 -5.06 -14.03 16.47
CA ALA A 46 -4.44 -13.13 15.50
C ALA A 46 -3.16 -12.51 16.06
N GLU A 47 -3.22 -11.92 17.26
CA GLU A 47 -2.07 -11.30 17.92
C GLU A 47 -0.90 -12.29 18.12
N MET A 48 -1.20 -13.52 18.54
CA MET A 48 -0.17 -14.57 18.67
C MET A 48 0.47 -14.93 17.33
N ILE A 49 -0.30 -14.99 16.24
CA ILE A 49 0.24 -15.30 14.92
C ILE A 49 1.09 -14.13 14.41
N PHE A 50 0.61 -12.89 14.50
CA PHE A 50 1.38 -11.70 14.09
C PHE A 50 2.73 -11.61 14.83
N ARG A 51 2.75 -11.93 16.14
CA ARG A 51 4.00 -12.06 16.93
C ARG A 51 4.95 -13.10 16.37
N ARG A 52 4.44 -14.26 15.93
CA ARG A 52 5.27 -15.36 15.41
C ARG A 52 5.78 -15.10 14.00
N VAL A 53 4.98 -14.44 13.16
CA VAL A 53 5.35 -14.12 11.77
C VAL A 53 6.30 -12.93 11.70
N GLY A 54 6.42 -12.14 12.79
CA GLY A 54 7.35 -11.03 12.87
C GLY A 54 6.88 -9.80 12.11
N ILE A 55 5.56 -9.64 11.95
CA ILE A 55 4.96 -8.43 11.38
C ILE A 55 4.99 -7.37 12.49
N THR A 56 6.16 -6.77 12.65
CA THR A 56 6.44 -5.74 13.64
C THR A 56 6.84 -4.46 12.92
N PHE A 57 6.53 -3.32 13.53
CA PHE A 57 7.06 -2.04 13.09
C PHE A 57 8.04 -1.51 14.15
N ALA A 58 9.17 -0.98 13.70
CA ALA A 58 10.10 -0.29 14.58
C ALA A 58 9.58 1.14 14.84
N VAL A 59 9.08 1.40 16.05
CA VAL A 59 8.66 2.75 16.44
C VAL A 59 9.91 3.60 16.69
N TYR A 60 10.19 4.55 15.80
CA TYR A 60 11.23 5.54 16.01
C TYR A 60 10.74 6.56 17.06
N GLY A 61 11.18 6.44 18.31
CA GLY A 61 10.87 7.43 19.35
C GLY A 61 11.04 6.95 20.78
N ASP A 62 10.69 5.70 21.07
CA ASP A 62 10.91 5.11 22.40
C ASP A 62 12.27 4.42 22.40
N LYS A 63 13.32 5.21 22.63
CA LYS A 63 14.55 4.66 23.22
C LYS A 63 14.17 4.21 24.63
N ASP A 64 13.75 2.96 24.78
CA ASP A 64 13.82 2.33 26.09
C ASP A 64 15.29 2.39 26.55
N GLU A 65 15.52 2.46 27.87
CA GLU A 65 16.83 2.66 28.50
C GLU A 65 17.91 1.63 28.08
N SER A 66 17.53 0.57 27.34
CA SER A 66 18.39 -0.47 26.76
C SER A 66 18.86 -0.22 25.31
N GLY A 67 18.39 0.84 24.62
CA GLY A 67 18.83 1.16 23.26
C GLY A 67 18.35 0.21 22.15
N SER A 68 17.50 -0.77 22.48
CA SER A 68 16.76 -1.60 21.53
C SER A 68 15.41 -0.94 21.27
N GLY A 69 15.14 -0.46 20.06
CA GLY A 69 13.79 -0.01 19.71
C GLY A 69 12.80 -1.14 19.98
N THR A 70 11.80 -0.92 20.81
CA THR A 70 10.79 -1.94 21.11
C THR A 70 9.95 -2.16 19.86
N GLU A 71 10.19 -3.28 19.17
CA GLU A 71 9.31 -3.76 18.11
C GLU A 71 7.87 -3.84 18.63
N ARG A 72 6.97 -3.04 18.07
CA ARG A 72 5.54 -3.09 18.40
C ARG A 72 4.78 -3.75 17.27
N LEU A 73 3.80 -4.56 17.63
CA LEU A 73 2.83 -5.08 16.68
C LEU A 73 1.91 -3.96 16.25
N ILE A 74 1.59 -3.93 14.96
CA ILE A 74 0.50 -3.10 14.48
C ILE A 74 -0.82 -3.69 15.00
N PRO A 75 -1.70 -2.90 15.63
CA PRO A 75 -3.02 -3.38 16.03
C PRO A 75 -3.79 -3.89 14.82
N PHE A 76 -4.34 -5.10 14.93
CA PHE A 76 -5.14 -5.72 13.88
C PHE A 76 -6.62 -5.66 14.24
N ASP A 77 -7.43 -5.08 13.36
CA ASP A 77 -8.89 -5.08 13.50
C ASP A 77 -9.51 -6.23 12.69
N LEU A 78 -10.49 -6.92 13.28
CA LEU A 78 -11.17 -8.06 12.65
C LEU A 78 -12.26 -7.61 11.68
N ILE A 79 -12.66 -6.34 11.70
CA ILE A 79 -13.68 -5.76 10.83
C ILE A 79 -13.02 -5.30 9.53
N PRO A 80 -13.30 -5.94 8.38
CA PRO A 80 -12.66 -5.58 7.13
C PRO A 80 -13.24 -4.28 6.57
N ARG A 81 -12.39 -3.55 5.83
CA ARG A 81 -12.84 -2.52 4.89
C ARG A 81 -13.32 -3.19 3.60
N ILE A 82 -14.64 -3.20 3.37
CA ILE A 82 -15.24 -3.80 2.19
C ILE A 82 -15.43 -2.71 1.14
N ILE A 83 -14.75 -2.83 0.00
CA ILE A 83 -14.90 -1.93 -1.15
C ILE A 83 -15.72 -2.65 -2.24
N PRO A 84 -16.90 -2.14 -2.61
CA PRO A 84 -17.69 -2.68 -3.71
C PRO A 84 -16.92 -2.65 -5.04
N ALA A 85 -17.15 -3.65 -5.89
CA ALA A 85 -16.45 -3.78 -7.17
C ALA A 85 -16.59 -2.54 -8.08
N HIS A 86 -17.77 -1.90 -8.11
CA HIS A 86 -17.97 -0.69 -8.92
C HIS A 86 -17.20 0.51 -8.39
N GLU A 87 -17.04 0.63 -7.05
CA GLU A 87 -16.23 1.67 -6.43
C GLU A 87 -14.74 1.43 -6.74
N TRP A 88 -14.28 0.19 -6.60
CA TRP A 88 -12.90 -0.19 -6.95
C TRP A 88 -12.57 0.08 -8.43
N GLN A 89 -13.45 -0.30 -9.36
CA GLN A 89 -13.24 -0.04 -10.80
C GLN A 89 -13.13 1.45 -11.14
N SER A 90 -13.89 2.30 -10.44
CA SER A 90 -13.78 3.76 -10.61
C SER A 90 -12.46 4.27 -10.04
N MET A 91 -12.11 3.82 -8.83
CA MET A 91 -10.89 4.18 -8.13
C MET A 91 -9.63 3.76 -8.92
N GLU A 92 -9.58 2.52 -9.38
CA GLU A 92 -8.50 1.96 -10.20
C GLU A 92 -8.24 2.81 -11.44
N LYS A 93 -9.29 3.21 -12.18
CA LYS A 93 -9.15 4.09 -13.34
C LYS A 93 -8.54 5.44 -12.98
N GLY A 94 -8.98 6.04 -11.87
CA GLY A 94 -8.42 7.29 -11.35
C GLY A 94 -6.94 7.15 -10.95
N LEU A 95 -6.58 6.04 -10.30
CA LEU A 95 -5.20 5.75 -9.89
C LEU A 95 -4.28 5.54 -11.09
N VAL A 96 -4.72 4.76 -12.09
CA VAL A 96 -3.97 4.57 -13.34
C VAL A 96 -3.76 5.89 -14.06
N GLN A 97 -4.80 6.73 -14.16
CA GLN A 97 -4.69 8.06 -14.76
C GLN A 97 -3.66 8.92 -14.02
N ARG A 98 -3.75 8.97 -12.67
CA ARG A 98 -2.88 9.80 -11.83
C ARG A 98 -1.41 9.37 -11.94
N VAL A 99 -1.12 8.08 -11.78
CA VAL A 99 0.25 7.55 -11.85
C VAL A 99 0.85 7.72 -13.24
N THR A 100 0.04 7.60 -14.29
CA THR A 100 0.47 7.90 -15.67
C THR A 100 0.87 9.37 -15.82
N ALA A 101 0.06 10.31 -15.30
CA ALA A 101 0.37 11.73 -15.33
C ALA A 101 1.63 12.06 -14.52
N LEU A 102 1.81 11.44 -13.35
CA LEU A 102 2.99 11.62 -12.49
C LEU A 102 4.28 11.15 -13.19
N ASN A 103 4.28 9.98 -13.83
CA ASN A 103 5.44 9.51 -14.59
C ASN A 103 5.78 10.45 -15.76
N ARG A 104 4.76 10.91 -16.51
CA ARG A 104 4.95 11.88 -17.60
C ARG A 104 5.49 13.22 -17.09
N PHE A 105 5.00 13.69 -15.95
CA PHE A 105 5.49 14.91 -15.31
C PHE A 105 6.96 14.77 -14.93
N ILE A 106 7.36 13.65 -14.30
CA ILE A 106 8.76 13.40 -13.94
C ILE A 106 9.64 13.35 -15.19
N HIS A 107 9.20 12.67 -16.26
CA HIS A 107 9.90 12.66 -17.54
C HIS A 107 10.10 14.08 -18.08
N ASP A 108 9.04 14.86 -18.18
CA ASP A 108 9.06 16.23 -18.71
C ASP A 108 10.02 17.12 -17.91
N VAL A 109 9.95 17.08 -16.59
CA VAL A 109 10.81 17.88 -15.69
C VAL A 109 12.30 17.60 -15.89
N TYR A 110 12.67 16.35 -16.21
CA TYR A 110 14.05 15.97 -16.48
C TYR A 110 14.47 16.09 -17.96
N HIS A 111 13.56 16.47 -18.86
CA HIS A 111 13.80 16.58 -20.30
C HIS A 111 13.39 17.96 -20.82
N ASP A 112 12.29 18.04 -21.58
CA ASP A 112 11.91 19.23 -22.32
C ASP A 112 11.31 20.32 -21.43
N GLN A 113 10.84 20.00 -20.22
CA GLN A 113 10.27 20.95 -19.26
C GLN A 113 9.10 21.77 -19.84
N GLU A 114 8.29 21.15 -20.69
CA GLU A 114 7.17 21.77 -21.38
C GLU A 114 6.10 22.29 -20.41
N ILE A 115 5.84 21.60 -19.29
CA ILE A 115 4.89 22.08 -18.27
C ILE A 115 5.34 23.38 -17.60
N ILE A 116 6.65 23.61 -17.52
CA ILE A 116 7.26 24.84 -17.00
C ILE A 116 7.21 25.92 -18.09
N LYS A 117 7.62 25.61 -19.32
CA LYS A 117 7.57 26.55 -20.47
C LYS A 117 6.15 27.03 -20.75
N ALA A 118 5.15 26.17 -20.56
CA ALA A 118 3.73 26.49 -20.69
C ALA A 118 3.19 27.35 -19.53
N GLY A 119 3.98 27.57 -18.47
CA GLY A 119 3.59 28.39 -17.31
C GLY A 119 2.55 27.73 -16.40
N ILE A 120 2.32 26.41 -16.51
CA ILE A 120 1.34 25.68 -15.70
C ILE A 120 1.91 25.42 -14.30
N ILE A 121 3.19 25.02 -14.22
CA ILE A 121 3.90 24.86 -12.94
C ILE A 121 5.10 25.82 -12.89
N PRO A 122 5.22 26.65 -11.83
CA PRO A 122 6.35 27.56 -11.68
C PRO A 122 7.69 26.82 -11.58
N ALA A 123 8.70 27.33 -12.28
CA ALA A 123 10.03 26.73 -12.32
C ALA A 123 10.69 26.64 -10.93
N ASP A 124 10.46 27.62 -10.06
CA ASP A 124 11.03 27.69 -8.71
C ASP A 124 10.49 26.59 -7.78
N GLN A 125 9.26 26.11 -7.98
CA GLN A 125 8.72 24.98 -7.22
C GLN A 125 9.40 23.65 -7.54
N ILE A 126 10.03 23.56 -8.71
CA ILE A 126 10.67 22.35 -9.22
C ILE A 126 12.19 22.45 -9.06
N LEU A 127 12.81 23.43 -9.72
CA LEU A 127 14.27 23.51 -9.89
C LEU A 127 15.01 23.87 -8.58
N ASN A 128 14.34 24.55 -7.65
CA ASN A 128 14.90 24.87 -6.33
C ASN A 128 14.52 23.83 -5.26
N ASN A 129 13.76 22.79 -5.63
CA ASN A 129 13.36 21.76 -4.69
C ASN A 129 14.55 20.83 -4.39
N ALA A 130 14.82 20.56 -3.11
CA ALA A 130 15.92 19.68 -2.71
C ALA A 130 15.78 18.22 -3.19
N GLN A 131 14.59 17.83 -3.66
CA GLN A 131 14.32 16.50 -4.21
C GLN A 131 14.53 16.43 -5.73
N PHE A 132 14.62 17.57 -6.42
CA PHE A 132 15.03 17.61 -7.81
C PHE A 132 16.51 17.20 -7.92
N ARG A 133 16.81 16.28 -8.84
CA ARG A 133 18.15 15.73 -9.04
C ARG A 133 18.69 16.18 -10.40
N PRO A 134 19.54 17.22 -10.47
CA PRO A 134 20.15 17.65 -11.73
C PRO A 134 20.88 16.52 -12.47
N GLU A 135 21.36 15.51 -11.74
CA GLU A 135 22.02 14.31 -12.27
C GLU A 135 21.11 13.47 -13.17
N MET A 136 19.78 13.61 -13.03
CA MET A 136 18.80 12.91 -13.86
C MET A 136 18.43 13.67 -15.15
N MET A 137 18.95 14.88 -15.35
CA MET A 137 18.65 15.67 -16.55
C MET A 137 19.12 14.97 -17.83
N GLY A 138 18.20 14.76 -18.77
CA GLY A 138 18.44 14.08 -20.04
C GLY A 138 18.73 12.58 -19.91
N VAL A 139 18.51 11.98 -18.73
CA VAL A 139 18.67 10.54 -18.54
C VAL A 139 17.42 9.82 -19.04
N ASP A 140 17.58 9.10 -20.14
CA ASP A 140 16.57 8.17 -20.66
C ASP A 140 16.48 6.93 -19.76
N VAL A 141 15.30 6.71 -19.18
CA VAL A 141 14.97 5.50 -18.42
C VAL A 141 14.11 4.54 -19.25
N PRO A 142 14.21 3.21 -19.04
CA PRO A 142 13.39 2.25 -19.76
C PRO A 142 11.90 2.60 -19.70
N HIS A 143 11.26 2.64 -20.87
CA HIS A 143 9.83 2.94 -21.04
C HIS A 143 9.36 4.28 -20.46
N GLN A 144 10.27 5.21 -20.13
CA GLN A 144 9.97 6.47 -19.44
C GLN A 144 9.22 6.26 -18.11
N ILE A 145 9.44 5.13 -17.44
CA ILE A 145 8.86 4.82 -16.12
C ILE A 145 9.87 5.18 -15.04
N TYR A 146 9.49 6.15 -14.20
CA TYR A 146 10.29 6.62 -13.07
C TYR A 146 9.79 6.01 -11.76
N ALA A 147 8.47 6.05 -11.53
CA ALA A 147 7.81 5.49 -10.36
C ALA A 147 7.17 4.14 -10.72
N HIS A 148 7.99 3.08 -10.65
CA HIS A 148 7.59 1.70 -10.91
C HIS A 148 6.51 1.19 -9.95
N ILE A 149 6.63 1.61 -8.69
CA ILE A 149 5.66 1.35 -7.62
C ILE A 149 5.24 2.73 -7.09
N SER A 150 3.93 2.93 -6.96
CA SER A 150 3.36 4.18 -6.45
C SER A 150 2.35 3.86 -5.35
N GLY A 151 2.60 4.33 -4.13
CA GLY A 151 1.65 4.25 -3.03
C GLY A 151 0.78 5.50 -3.01
N ILE A 152 -0.53 5.38 -3.20
CA ILE A 152 -1.45 6.53 -3.22
C ILE A 152 -2.33 6.49 -1.99
N ASP A 153 -2.20 7.49 -1.12
CA ASP A 153 -2.96 7.57 0.12
C ASP A 153 -4.34 8.16 -0.15
N ILE A 154 -5.39 7.38 0.15
CA ILE A 154 -6.77 7.73 -0.18
C ILE A 154 -7.61 7.78 1.09
N VAL A 155 -8.40 8.84 1.22
CA VAL A 155 -9.46 8.94 2.22
C VAL A 155 -10.83 8.95 1.57
N ARG A 156 -11.85 8.52 2.33
CA ARG A 156 -13.25 8.66 1.95
C ARG A 156 -13.94 9.63 2.89
N ALA A 157 -14.54 10.68 2.33
CA ALA A 157 -15.21 11.73 3.10
C ALA A 157 -16.60 12.03 2.50
N PRO A 158 -17.56 12.51 3.32
CA PRO A 158 -18.87 12.90 2.79
C PRO A 158 -18.76 14.13 1.88
N ASN A 159 -19.34 14.04 0.69
CA ASN A 159 -19.56 15.18 -0.20
C ASN A 159 -20.70 16.09 0.33
N ALA A 160 -21.07 17.12 -0.43
CA ALA A 160 -22.13 18.06 -0.04
C ALA A 160 -23.51 17.39 0.17
N GLN A 161 -23.74 16.22 -0.43
CA GLN A 161 -24.94 15.41 -0.32
C GLN A 161 -24.85 14.36 0.81
N GLY A 162 -23.72 14.27 1.52
CA GLY A 162 -23.47 13.28 2.57
C GLY A 162 -23.04 11.91 2.04
N GLU A 163 -22.75 11.78 0.74
CA GLU A 163 -22.30 10.54 0.11
C GLU A 163 -20.78 10.43 0.18
N GLY A 164 -20.25 9.21 0.36
CA GLY A 164 -18.80 9.01 0.55
C GLY A 164 -18.04 9.10 -0.77
N GLU A 165 -17.21 10.12 -0.91
CA GLU A 165 -16.34 10.37 -2.06
C GLU A 165 -14.87 10.16 -1.69
N TYR A 166 -14.08 9.67 -2.65
CA TYR A 166 -12.66 9.37 -2.47
C TYR A 166 -11.78 10.56 -2.85
N TYR A 167 -10.79 10.85 -2.01
CA TYR A 167 -9.82 11.93 -2.22
C TYR A 167 -8.40 11.41 -1.99
N VAL A 168 -7.46 11.82 -2.85
CA VAL A 168 -6.04 11.56 -2.65
C VAL A 168 -5.49 12.58 -1.66
N LEU A 169 -4.80 12.10 -0.62
CA LEU A 169 -4.08 12.94 0.32
C LEU A 169 -2.62 13.12 -0.08
N GLU A 170 -1.95 12.04 -0.48
CA GLU A 170 -0.51 12.02 -0.72
C GLU A 170 -0.13 10.96 -1.77
N ASP A 171 0.95 11.24 -2.51
CA ASP A 171 1.56 10.33 -3.48
C ASP A 171 2.97 9.92 -3.01
N ASN A 172 3.17 8.63 -2.78
CA ASN A 172 4.43 8.04 -2.36
C ASN A 172 5.14 7.38 -3.55
N LEU A 173 6.07 8.12 -4.17
CA LEU A 173 6.76 7.72 -5.41
C LEU A 173 8.24 7.36 -5.22
N ARG A 174 8.73 7.33 -3.98
CA ARG A 174 10.14 7.03 -3.67
C ARG A 174 10.33 5.54 -3.41
N VAL A 175 10.09 5.13 -2.17
CA VAL A 175 10.17 3.74 -1.71
C VAL A 175 8.87 3.46 -0.95
N PRO A 176 7.72 3.36 -1.64
CA PRO A 176 6.45 3.08 -0.98
C PRO A 176 6.52 1.71 -0.30
N SER A 177 5.96 1.62 0.91
CA SER A 177 5.92 0.40 1.71
C SER A 177 4.49 0.09 2.15
N GLY A 178 4.26 -1.11 2.69
CA GLY A 178 2.96 -1.50 3.26
C GLY A 178 2.37 -2.80 2.69
N VAL A 179 2.95 -3.32 1.60
CA VAL A 179 2.43 -4.47 0.88
C VAL A 179 2.49 -5.74 1.73
N SER A 180 3.54 -5.91 2.55
CA SER A 180 3.66 -7.08 3.42
C SER A 180 2.49 -7.18 4.39
N TYR A 181 2.06 -6.05 4.96
CA TYR A 181 0.87 -5.97 5.82
C TYR A 181 -0.40 -6.32 5.04
N MET A 182 -0.62 -5.77 3.85
CA MET A 182 -1.78 -6.11 3.01
C MET A 182 -1.88 -7.62 2.75
N LEU A 183 -0.77 -8.27 2.44
CA LEU A 183 -0.72 -9.71 2.14
C LEU A 183 -0.98 -10.55 3.39
N GLU A 184 -0.35 -10.20 4.50
CA GLU A 184 -0.49 -10.95 5.75
C GLU A 184 -1.85 -10.71 6.43
N ASP A 185 -2.43 -9.51 6.35
CA ASP A 185 -3.80 -9.21 6.80
C ASP A 185 -4.81 -10.07 6.05
N ARG A 186 -4.65 -10.21 4.73
CA ARG A 186 -5.54 -11.08 3.93
C ARG A 186 -5.42 -12.53 4.37
N LYS A 187 -4.20 -13.03 4.51
CA LYS A 187 -3.91 -14.41 4.91
C LYS A 187 -4.43 -14.70 6.32
N MET A 188 -4.30 -13.74 7.24
CA MET A 188 -4.86 -13.81 8.58
C MET A 188 -6.38 -13.90 8.57
N MET A 189 -7.06 -13.00 7.85
CA MET A 189 -8.51 -13.02 7.74
C MET A 189 -9.03 -14.34 7.15
N MET A 190 -8.36 -14.88 6.12
CA MET A 190 -8.72 -16.17 5.53
C MET A 190 -8.54 -17.34 6.49
N ARG A 191 -7.55 -17.28 7.37
CA ARG A 191 -7.29 -18.30 8.40
C ARG A 191 -8.31 -18.23 9.53
N LEU A 192 -8.62 -17.04 10.02
CA LEU A 192 -9.52 -16.84 11.17
C LEU A 192 -10.99 -17.04 10.80
N PHE A 193 -11.38 -16.64 9.58
CA PHE A 193 -12.79 -16.60 9.14
C PHE A 193 -12.97 -17.18 7.73
N PRO A 194 -12.57 -18.43 7.45
CA PRO A 194 -12.67 -19.03 6.12
C PRO A 194 -14.11 -19.01 5.57
N GLU A 195 -15.12 -19.11 6.44
CA GLU A 195 -16.53 -19.03 6.07
C GLU A 195 -16.94 -17.66 5.53
N LEU A 196 -16.32 -16.56 5.97
CA LEU A 196 -16.59 -15.22 5.41
C LEU A 196 -16.17 -15.13 3.94
N PHE A 197 -15.03 -15.74 3.58
CA PHE A 197 -14.52 -15.80 2.21
C PHE A 197 -15.33 -16.75 1.32
N SER A 198 -16.05 -17.72 1.90
CA SER A 198 -17.03 -18.51 1.14
C SER A 198 -18.30 -17.70 0.79
N ARG A 199 -18.65 -16.71 1.61
CA ARG A 199 -19.85 -15.87 1.44
C ARG A 199 -19.59 -14.64 0.56
N HIS A 200 -18.36 -14.16 0.51
CA HIS A 200 -17.94 -12.99 -0.26
C HIS A 200 -16.99 -13.39 -1.38
N ARG A 201 -17.22 -12.86 -2.58
CA ARG A 201 -16.29 -13.01 -3.72
C ARG A 201 -15.16 -11.99 -3.61
N VAL A 202 -14.28 -12.17 -2.63
CA VAL A 202 -13.13 -11.28 -2.41
C VAL A 202 -12.06 -11.55 -3.47
N ALA A 203 -11.63 -10.51 -4.17
CA ALA A 203 -10.53 -10.63 -5.16
C ALA A 203 -9.21 -10.98 -4.45
N PRO A 204 -8.41 -11.93 -4.99
CA PRO A 204 -7.15 -12.34 -4.39
C PRO A 204 -6.09 -11.23 -4.52
N VAL A 205 -5.16 -11.15 -3.55
CA VAL A 205 -4.02 -10.21 -3.58
C VAL A 205 -2.66 -10.92 -3.54
N ALA A 206 -2.63 -12.24 -3.32
CA ALA A 206 -1.41 -13.01 -3.10
C ALA A 206 -0.45 -13.05 -4.29
N HIS A 207 -0.92 -12.71 -5.49
CA HIS A 207 -0.14 -12.67 -6.73
C HIS A 207 0.64 -11.35 -6.92
N TYR A 208 0.58 -10.42 -5.96
CA TYR A 208 1.29 -9.14 -6.03
C TYR A 208 2.80 -9.30 -6.23
N PRO A 209 3.53 -10.16 -5.47
CA PRO A 209 4.98 -10.30 -5.66
C PRO A 209 5.36 -10.79 -7.07
N ASP A 210 4.55 -11.68 -7.65
CA ASP A 210 4.77 -12.16 -9.03
C ASP A 210 4.63 -11.03 -10.05
N LEU A 211 3.58 -10.20 -9.92
CA LEU A 211 3.37 -9.03 -10.78
C LEU A 211 4.47 -7.98 -10.59
N LEU A 212 4.96 -7.80 -9.37
CA LEU A 212 6.09 -6.91 -9.09
C LEU A 212 7.35 -7.41 -9.80
N LEU A 213 7.68 -8.69 -9.69
CA LEU A 213 8.84 -9.26 -10.36
C LEU A 213 8.73 -9.14 -11.89
N GLU A 214 7.55 -9.40 -12.46
CA GLU A 214 7.28 -9.20 -13.88
C GLU A 214 7.51 -7.75 -14.29
N THR A 215 6.99 -6.80 -13.51
CA THR A 215 7.16 -5.36 -13.74
C THR A 215 8.64 -4.96 -13.72
N LEU A 216 9.40 -5.43 -12.73
CA LEU A 216 10.83 -5.13 -12.60
C LEU A 216 11.66 -5.73 -13.75
N ARG A 217 11.32 -6.94 -14.21
CA ARG A 217 11.95 -7.56 -15.38
C ARG A 217 11.64 -6.78 -16.66
N ALA A 218 10.40 -6.31 -16.81
CA ALA A 218 9.98 -5.50 -17.96
C ALA A 218 10.68 -4.14 -18.01
N SER A 219 11.11 -3.60 -16.85
CA SER A 219 11.91 -2.37 -16.76
C SER A 219 13.39 -2.55 -17.11
N SER A 220 13.83 -3.74 -17.51
CA SER A 220 15.22 -3.94 -17.92
C SER A 220 15.52 -3.27 -19.27
N PRO A 221 16.77 -2.83 -19.52
CA PRO A 221 17.18 -2.35 -20.84
C PRO A 221 16.95 -3.43 -21.90
N ALA A 222 16.57 -3.03 -23.12
CA ALA A 222 16.27 -3.94 -24.23
C ALA A 222 17.42 -4.89 -24.62
N SER A 223 18.66 -4.61 -24.18
CA SER A 223 19.84 -5.45 -24.38
C SER A 223 19.90 -6.67 -23.45
N SER A 224 19.03 -6.75 -22.43
CA SER A 224 19.04 -7.84 -21.43
C SER A 224 18.03 -8.93 -21.80
N ALA A 225 18.51 -10.07 -22.31
CA ALA A 225 17.66 -11.21 -22.65
C ALA A 225 17.06 -11.90 -21.41
N GLU A 226 17.80 -11.96 -20.30
CA GLU A 226 17.38 -12.55 -19.03
C GLU A 226 17.82 -11.65 -17.86
N PRO A 227 17.01 -10.65 -17.47
CA PRO A 227 17.37 -9.72 -16.41
C PRO A 227 17.36 -10.39 -15.02
N SER A 228 18.48 -10.28 -14.30
CA SER A 228 18.57 -10.61 -12.88
C SER A 228 18.05 -9.45 -12.03
N VAL A 229 17.06 -9.73 -11.18
CA VAL A 229 16.47 -8.77 -10.23
C VAL A 229 17.00 -9.08 -8.84
N VAL A 230 17.32 -8.04 -8.06
CA VAL A 230 17.72 -8.12 -6.66
C VAL A 230 17.00 -7.03 -5.86
N VAL A 231 16.82 -7.23 -4.55
CA VAL A 231 16.34 -6.21 -3.62
C VAL A 231 17.53 -5.65 -2.86
N LEU A 232 17.90 -4.40 -3.15
CA LEU A 232 18.94 -3.68 -2.41
C LEU A 232 18.34 -3.08 -1.13
N THR A 233 18.88 -3.47 0.03
CA THR A 233 18.42 -3.03 1.35
C THR A 233 19.53 -2.29 2.12
N PRO A 234 19.18 -1.29 2.94
CA PRO A 234 20.12 -0.68 3.90
C PRO A 234 20.45 -1.58 5.11
N GLY A 235 19.86 -2.78 5.20
CA GLY A 235 20.14 -3.76 6.25
C GLY A 235 19.15 -3.74 7.43
N MET A 236 19.42 -4.60 8.42
CA MET A 236 18.50 -4.96 9.51
C MET A 236 18.06 -3.81 10.42
N TYR A 237 18.81 -2.70 10.46
CA TYR A 237 18.49 -1.55 11.30
C TYR A 237 17.46 -0.61 10.67
N ASN A 238 16.98 -0.90 9.46
CA ASN A 238 15.91 -0.15 8.82
C ASN A 238 14.53 -0.67 9.26
N SER A 239 13.59 0.23 9.55
CA SER A 239 12.25 -0.11 10.04
C SER A 239 11.41 -0.93 9.05
N ALA A 240 11.73 -0.89 7.75
CA ALA A 240 11.06 -1.67 6.71
C ALA A 240 11.87 -2.92 6.29
N TYR A 241 12.95 -3.28 7.00
CA TYR A 241 13.79 -4.42 6.63
C TYR A 241 13.01 -5.73 6.51
N PHE A 242 12.03 -5.96 7.39
CA PHE A 242 11.12 -7.10 7.30
C PHE A 242 10.42 -7.16 5.94
N GLU A 243 9.89 -6.04 5.47
CA GLU A 243 9.20 -5.99 4.17
C GLU A 243 10.16 -6.21 3.00
N HIS A 244 11.40 -5.70 3.08
CA HIS A 244 12.42 -5.95 2.06
C HIS A 244 12.74 -7.44 1.95
N ALA A 245 13.01 -8.09 3.08
CA ALA A 245 13.31 -9.52 3.14
C ALA A 245 12.11 -10.37 2.72
N PHE A 246 10.91 -10.00 3.16
CA PHE A 246 9.67 -10.66 2.79
C PHE A 246 9.43 -10.60 1.28
N LEU A 247 9.53 -9.42 0.66
CA LEU A 247 9.31 -9.27 -0.78
C LEU A 247 10.40 -9.98 -1.60
N ALA A 248 11.67 -9.91 -1.18
CA ALA A 248 12.75 -10.66 -1.83
C ALA A 248 12.47 -12.16 -1.81
N GLN A 249 12.07 -12.69 -0.65
CA GLN A 249 11.71 -14.10 -0.50
C GLN A 249 10.47 -14.48 -1.34
N GLN A 250 9.42 -13.65 -1.36
CA GLN A 250 8.21 -13.95 -2.14
C GLN A 250 8.44 -13.88 -3.64
N MET A 251 9.29 -12.95 -4.12
CA MET A 251 9.69 -12.87 -5.52
C MET A 251 10.71 -13.96 -5.90
N GLY A 252 11.36 -14.60 -4.94
CA GLY A 252 12.44 -15.55 -5.19
C GLY A 252 13.69 -14.88 -5.76
N VAL A 253 14.03 -13.69 -5.27
CA VAL A 253 15.22 -12.91 -5.67
C VAL A 253 16.16 -12.69 -4.50
N GLU A 254 17.41 -12.37 -4.80
CA GLU A 254 18.43 -12.10 -3.78
C GLU A 254 18.13 -10.79 -3.02
N LEU A 255 18.27 -10.84 -1.70
CA LEU A 255 18.31 -9.66 -0.83
C LEU A 255 19.78 -9.29 -0.60
N VAL A 256 20.18 -8.10 -1.06
CA VAL A 256 21.59 -7.67 -1.07
C VAL A 256 21.79 -6.35 -0.34
N GLU A 257 22.96 -6.14 0.23
CA GLU A 257 23.43 -4.87 0.76
C GLU A 257 24.42 -4.20 -0.19
N GLY A 258 24.74 -2.93 0.04
CA GLY A 258 25.62 -2.16 -0.85
C GLY A 258 27.01 -2.78 -1.05
N GLN A 259 27.53 -3.48 -0.04
CA GLN A 259 28.84 -4.16 -0.08
C GLN A 259 28.86 -5.43 -0.94
N ASP A 260 27.70 -5.99 -1.27
CA ASP A 260 27.58 -7.18 -2.11
C ASP A 260 27.66 -6.83 -3.61
N LEU A 261 27.54 -5.55 -3.94
CA LEU A 261 27.56 -5.03 -5.32
C LEU A 261 28.79 -4.17 -5.56
N PHE A 262 29.31 -4.21 -6.79
CA PHE A 262 30.37 -3.31 -7.23
C PHE A 262 30.20 -2.97 -8.71
N VAL A 263 30.67 -1.79 -9.10
CA VAL A 263 30.67 -1.33 -10.49
C VAL A 263 31.99 -1.75 -11.14
N LYS A 264 31.93 -2.27 -12.37
CA LYS A 264 33.10 -2.64 -13.19
C LYS A 264 33.38 -1.59 -14.24
#